data_AF-A0A8S3H3G4-F1
#
_entry.id   AF-A0A8S3H3G4-F1
#
_cell.length_a   1.000
_cell.length_b   1.000
_cell.length_c   1.000
_cell.angle_alpha   90.00
_cell.angle_beta   90.00
_cell.angle_gamma   90.00
#
_symmetry.space_group_name_H-M   'P 1'
#
loop_
_entity.id
_entity.type
_entity.pdbx_description
1 polymer ?
#
loop_
_entity_poly.entity_id
_entity_poly.type
_entity_poly.pdbx_seq_one_letter_code
_entity_poly.pdbx_strand_id
1 'polypeptide(L)'
;NGYQKCFCIRHFTEHRKELDGRMSEVVQEFNQLHEVLKPQDIVHFLLSRIEELHRMLERPPNIEIVEHDSKSSFIRMIKVMEKSNSGTDSTINQTQAQSRSSIESKLSGI
;
A
#
# COMPACT_ATOMS: atom_id res chain seq x y z
N ASN A 1 7.97 54.63 -31.04
CA ASN A 1 7.82 54.16 -29.63
C ASN A 1 6.42 53.72 -29.21
N GLY A 2 5.32 54.28 -29.74
CA GLY A 2 3.95 53.87 -29.35
C GLY A 2 3.50 52.50 -29.88
N TYR A 3 3.65 52.26 -31.20
CA TYR A 3 3.21 51.03 -31.87
C TYR A 3 3.91 49.76 -31.34
N GLN A 4 5.19 49.85 -31.01
CA GLN A 4 5.97 48.73 -30.47
C GLN A 4 5.49 48.34 -29.07
N LYS A 5 5.14 49.32 -28.23
CA LYS A 5 4.54 49.05 -26.91
C LYS A 5 3.18 48.36 -27.02
N CYS A 6 2.31 48.82 -27.93
CA CYS A 6 1.00 48.20 -28.15
C CYS A 6 1.13 46.76 -28.66
N PHE A 7 2.08 46.51 -29.57
CA PHE A 7 2.37 45.17 -30.06
C PHE A 7 2.81 44.25 -28.91
N CYS A 8 3.78 44.67 -28.09
CA CYS A 8 4.26 43.86 -26.96
C CYS A 8 3.15 43.58 -25.95
N ILE A 9 2.35 44.58 -25.56
CA ILE A 9 1.25 44.41 -24.59
C ILE A 9 0.23 43.39 -25.11
N ARG A 10 -0.16 43.52 -26.38
CA ARG A 10 -1.11 42.59 -26.99
C ARG A 10 -0.55 41.17 -27.04
N HIS A 11 0.68 41.01 -27.51
CA HIS A 11 1.34 39.72 -27.60
C HIS A 11 1.48 39.02 -26.25
N PHE A 12 1.93 39.74 -25.21
CA PHE A 12 2.00 39.20 -23.85
C PHE A 12 0.63 38.85 -23.28
N THR A 13 -0.40 39.65 -23.58
CA THR A 13 -1.76 39.37 -23.11
C THR A 13 -2.34 38.13 -23.78
N GLU A 14 -2.12 37.95 -25.08
CA GLU A 14 -2.53 36.77 -25.84
C GLU A 14 -1.81 35.53 -25.30
N HIS A 15 -0.49 35.61 -25.12
CA HIS A 15 0.28 34.47 -24.61
C HIS A 15 -0.08 34.11 -23.16
N ARG A 16 -0.36 35.11 -22.31
CA ARG A 16 -0.85 34.85 -20.95
C ARG A 16 -2.19 34.11 -20.96
N LYS A 17 -3.14 34.53 -21.82
CA LYS A 17 -4.43 33.85 -21.96
C LYS A 17 -4.28 32.41 -22.43
N GLU A 18 -3.37 32.16 -23.37
CA GLU A 18 -3.06 30.81 -23.84
C GLU A 18 -2.51 29.95 -22.69
N LEU A 19 -1.55 30.47 -21.93
CA LEU A 19 -0.99 29.79 -20.76
C LEU A 19 -2.05 29.50 -19.69
N ASP A 20 -2.91 30.47 -19.39
CA ASP A 20 -4.01 30.30 -18.44
C ASP A 20 -4.99 29.20 -18.91
N GLY A 21 -5.30 29.16 -20.20
CA GLY A 21 -6.14 28.11 -20.81
C GLY A 21 -5.52 26.73 -20.66
N ARG A 22 -4.25 26.59 -21.04
CA ARG A 22 -3.51 25.32 -20.92
C ARG A 22 -3.36 24.86 -19.47
N MET A 23 -3.12 25.79 -18.54
CA MET A 23 -3.06 25.47 -17.11
C MET A 23 -4.42 24.98 -16.61
N SER A 24 -5.52 25.61 -17.04
CA SER A 24 -6.87 25.19 -16.67
C SER A 24 -7.18 23.77 -17.15
N GLU A 25 -6.76 23.41 -18.37
CA GLU A 25 -6.91 22.05 -18.91
C GLU A 25 -6.13 21.03 -18.07
N VAL A 26 -4.87 21.32 -17.74
CA VAL A 26 -4.03 20.44 -16.89
C VAL A 26 -4.64 20.25 -15.51
N VAL A 27 -5.17 21.32 -14.89
CA VAL A 27 -5.84 21.22 -13.59
C VAL A 27 -7.09 20.33 -13.68
N GLN A 28 -7.86 20.46 -14.77
CA GLN A 28 -9.02 19.62 -14.99
C GLN A 28 -8.65 18.14 -15.14
N GLU A 29 -7.64 17.83 -15.95
CA GLU A 29 -7.13 16.46 -16.12
C GLU A 29 -6.60 15.88 -14.80
N PHE A 30 -5.83 16.67 -14.05
CA PHE A 30 -5.33 16.28 -12.73
C PHE A 30 -6.47 15.93 -11.76
N ASN A 31 -7.51 16.76 -11.70
CA ASN A 31 -8.65 16.51 -10.82
C ASN A 31 -9.42 15.26 -11.22
N GLN A 32 -9.59 14.99 -12.52
CA GLN A 32 -10.22 13.76 -13.00
C GLN A 32 -9.41 12.52 -12.60
N LEU A 33 -8.09 12.58 -12.80
CA LEU A 33 -7.19 11.49 -12.42
C LEU A 33 -7.23 11.26 -10.91
N HIS A 34 -7.22 12.33 -10.10
CA HIS A 34 -7.30 12.26 -8.66
C HIS A 34 -8.57 11.56 -8.17
N GLU A 35 -9.73 11.89 -8.74
CA GLU A 35 -10.99 11.21 -8.39
C GLU A 35 -11.01 9.73 -8.80
N VAL A 36 -10.29 9.35 -9.86
CA VAL A 36 -10.14 7.94 -10.26
C VAL A 36 -9.20 7.18 -9.32
N LEU A 37 -8.15 7.83 -8.81
CA LEU A 37 -7.16 7.19 -7.92
C LEU A 37 -7.64 7.08 -6.48
N LYS A 38 -8.48 8.01 -6.00
CA LYS A 38 -8.98 8.02 -4.63
C LYS A 38 -9.66 6.70 -4.20
N PRO A 39 -10.49 6.03 -5.03
CA PRO A 39 -10.97 4.69 -4.74
C PRO A 39 -9.86 3.63 -4.62
N GLN A 40 -8.80 3.71 -5.44
CA GLN A 40 -7.67 2.76 -5.38
C GLN A 40 -6.91 2.88 -4.06
N ASP A 41 -6.70 4.11 -3.57
CA ASP A 41 -6.06 4.34 -2.27
C ASP A 41 -6.88 3.73 -1.12
N ILE A 42 -8.21 3.87 -1.18
CA ILE A 42 -9.13 3.26 -0.21
C ILE A 42 -9.04 1.73 -0.29
N VAL A 43 -8.99 1.15 -1.49
CA VAL A 43 -8.86 -0.29 -1.69
C VAL A 43 -7.54 -0.81 -1.11
N HIS A 44 -6.43 -0.13 -1.36
CA HIS A 44 -5.12 -0.48 -0.80
C HIS A 44 -5.12 -0.45 0.73
N PHE A 45 -5.76 0.58 1.32
CA PHE A 45 -5.92 0.68 2.77
C PHE A 45 -6.75 -0.48 3.33
N LEU A 46 -7.89 -0.80 2.71
CA LEU A 46 -8.76 -1.89 3.15
C LEU A 46 -8.09 -3.26 3.03
N LEU A 47 -7.38 -3.53 1.93
CA LEU A 47 -6.60 -4.76 1.73
C LEU A 47 -5.57 -4.94 2.84
N SER A 48 -4.81 -3.88 3.15
CA SER A 48 -3.81 -3.91 4.22
C SER A 48 -4.44 -4.25 5.57
N ARG A 49 -5.65 -3.74 5.85
CA ARG A 49 -6.37 -4.05 7.08
C ARG A 49 -6.89 -5.48 7.13
N ILE A 50 -7.37 -6.01 6.00
CA ILE A 50 -7.80 -7.40 5.89
C ILE A 50 -6.62 -8.35 6.13
N GLU A 51 -5.45 -8.06 5.57
CA GLU A 51 -4.23 -8.87 5.80
C GLU A 51 -3.79 -8.86 7.27
N GLU A 52 -3.88 -7.71 7.95
CA GLU A 52 -3.60 -7.62 9.38
C GLU A 52 -4.58 -8.46 10.20
N LEU A 53 -5.88 -8.37 9.90
CA LEU A 53 -6.90 -9.20 10.54
C LEU A 53 -6.65 -10.69 10.30
N HIS A 54 -6.26 -11.06 9.08
CA HIS A 54 -5.93 -12.43 8.74
C HIS A 54 -4.73 -12.93 9.57
N ARG A 55 -3.65 -12.13 9.68
CA ARG A 55 -2.51 -12.45 10.54
C ARG A 55 -2.90 -12.63 12.01
N MET A 56 -3.80 -11.79 12.53
CA MET A 56 -4.30 -11.92 13.91
C MET A 56 -5.13 -13.20 14.13
N LEU A 57 -5.87 -13.64 13.10
CA LEU A 57 -6.69 -14.85 13.15
C LEU A 57 -5.87 -16.14 12.97
N GLU A 58 -4.82 -16.11 12.16
CA GLU A 58 -3.89 -17.25 12.00
C GLU A 58 -3.00 -17.46 13.22
N ARG A 59 -2.66 -16.37 13.92
CA ARG A 59 -1.93 -16.40 15.19
C ARG A 59 -2.80 -15.78 16.28
N PRO A 60 -3.91 -16.45 16.65
CA PRO A 60 -4.69 -15.96 17.78
C PRO A 60 -3.74 -15.88 18.97
N PRO A 61 -3.77 -14.81 19.78
CA PRO A 61 -2.97 -14.75 20.99
C PRO A 61 -3.22 -16.05 21.76
N ASN A 62 -2.15 -16.70 22.22
CA ASN A 62 -2.22 -17.96 22.94
C ASN A 62 -2.93 -17.71 24.28
N ILE A 63 -4.27 -17.78 24.25
CA ILE A 63 -5.12 -17.65 25.42
C ILE A 63 -5.11 -19.01 26.12
N GLU A 64 -4.36 -19.11 27.22
CA GLU A 64 -4.40 -20.27 28.09
C GLU A 64 -5.44 -20.02 29.19
N ILE A 65 -6.50 -20.83 29.22
CA ILE A 65 -7.44 -20.84 30.34
C ILE A 65 -6.75 -21.60 31.47
N VAL A 66 -6.26 -20.87 32.47
CA VAL A 66 -5.70 -21.49 33.68
C VAL A 66 -6.87 -21.88 34.58
N GLU A 67 -7.24 -23.16 34.57
CA GLU A 67 -8.15 -23.69 35.58
C GLU A 67 -7.44 -23.67 36.93
N HIS A 68 -7.87 -22.78 37.82
CA HIS A 68 -7.41 -22.77 39.20
C HIS A 68 -8.29 -23.77 39.96
N ASP A 69 -7.68 -24.81 40.54
CA ASP A 69 -8.31 -25.89 41.33
C ASP A 69 -8.92 -25.42 42.67
N SER A 70 -9.50 -24.22 42.69
CA SER A 70 -10.30 -23.75 43.80
C SER A 70 -11.73 -24.19 43.58
N LYS A 71 -12.15 -25.26 44.27
CA LYS A 71 -13.52 -25.83 44.31
C LYS A 71 -14.65 -24.85 44.73
N SER A 72 -14.43 -23.54 44.68
CA SER A 72 -15.33 -22.50 45.22
C SER A 72 -15.49 -21.26 44.31
N SER A 73 -14.91 -21.22 43.12
CA SER A 73 -15.03 -20.04 42.23
C SER A 73 -15.77 -20.38 40.94
N PHE A 74 -16.95 -19.78 40.73
CA PHE A 74 -17.62 -19.73 39.43
C PHE A 74 -16.91 -18.81 38.43
N ILE A 75 -15.92 -18.04 38.90
CA ILE A 75 -15.14 -17.09 38.10
C ILE A 75 -13.86 -17.79 37.66
N ARG A 76 -13.73 -18.01 36.35
CA ARG A 76 -12.50 -18.52 35.71
C ARG A 76 -11.61 -17.34 35.37
N MET A 77 -10.34 -17.39 35.76
CA MET A 77 -9.36 -16.38 35.42
C MET A 77 -8.68 -16.76 34.10
N ILE A 78 -8.81 -15.90 33.09
CA ILE A 78 -8.17 -16.10 31.79
C ILE A 78 -6.84 -15.36 31.80
N LYS A 79 -5.73 -16.09 31.65
CA LYS A 79 -4.40 -15.50 31.56
C LYS A 79 -3.99 -15.40 30.09
N VAL A 80 -3.90 -14.18 29.57
CA VAL A 80 -3.39 -13.94 28.21
C VAL A 80 -1.87 -13.88 28.27
N MET A 81 -1.18 -14.76 27.53
CA MET A 81 0.28 -14.77 27.44
C MET A 81 0.72 -14.50 26.00
N GLU A 82 1.53 -13.47 25.79
CA GLU A 82 2.20 -13.24 24.50
C GLU A 82 3.42 -14.15 24.41
N LYS A 83 3.30 -15.25 23.65
CA LYS A 83 4.47 -16.03 23.22
C LYS A 83 5.07 -15.34 22.00
N SER A 84 6.23 -14.73 22.16
CA SER A 84 7.04 -14.25 21.04
C SER A 84 7.43 -15.45 20.18
N ASN A 85 6.84 -15.59 18.99
CA ASN A 85 7.23 -16.63 18.04
C ASN A 85 8.70 -16.43 17.65
N SER A 86 9.59 -17.21 18.27
CA SER A 86 10.97 -17.38 17.82
C SER A 86 11.08 -18.75 17.14
N GLY A 87 11.27 -18.74 15.81
CA GLY A 87 11.39 -19.94 14.96
C GLY A 87 10.06 -20.29 14.27
N THR A 88 9.96 -20.48 12.95
CA THR A 88 10.94 -20.86 11.93
C THR A 88 10.56 -20.23 10.59
N ASP A 89 11.33 -19.26 10.11
CA ASP A 89 11.16 -18.63 8.79
C ASP A 89 12.26 -19.09 7.81
N SER A 90 12.71 -20.35 7.93
CA SER A 90 13.81 -20.88 7.12
C SER A 90 13.39 -21.80 5.98
N THR A 91 12.09 -22.10 5.80
CA THR A 91 11.66 -23.12 4.81
C THR A 91 11.14 -22.54 3.49
N ILE A 92 10.89 -21.22 3.39
CA ILE A 92 10.27 -20.64 2.18
C ILE A 92 11.30 -20.13 1.15
N ASN A 93 12.57 -19.90 1.53
CA ASN A 93 13.59 -19.41 0.61
C ASN A 93 14.35 -20.49 -0.17
N GLN A 94 14.10 -21.78 0.07
CA GLN A 94 14.84 -22.86 -0.63
C GLN A 94 14.19 -23.32 -1.95
N THR A 95 12.90 -23.08 -2.16
CA THR A 95 12.22 -23.54 -3.39
C THR A 95 12.32 -22.53 -4.55
N GLN A 96 12.65 -21.26 -4.27
CA GLN A 96 12.76 -20.22 -5.31
C GLN A 96 14.15 -20.13 -5.96
N ALA A 97 15.20 -20.69 -5.32
CA ALA A 97 16.55 -20.72 -5.86
C ALA A 97 16.76 -21.86 -6.89
N GLN A 98 16.05 -22.99 -6.75
CA GLN A 98 16.17 -24.11 -7.70
C GLN A 98 15.48 -23.82 -9.04
N SER A 99 14.38 -23.07 -9.04
CA SER A 99 13.66 -22.71 -10.26
C SER A 99 14.39 -21.68 -11.14
N ARG A 100 15.30 -20.87 -10.57
CA ARG A 100 16.12 -19.92 -11.34
C ARG A 100 17.33 -20.58 -12.02
N SER A 101 17.98 -21.56 -11.38
CA SER A 101 19.13 -22.26 -12.01
C SER A 101 18.74 -23.15 -13.20
N SER A 102 17.49 -23.62 -13.24
CA SER A 102 16.98 -24.48 -14.32
C SER A 102 16.58 -23.69 -15.59
N ILE A 103 16.44 -22.36 -15.49
CA ILE A 103 16.13 -21.49 -16.63
C ILE A 103 17.41 -20.93 -17.26
N GLU A 104 18.42 -20.57 -16.46
CA GLU A 104 19.69 -20.04 -16.98
C GLU A 104 20.54 -21.09 -17.73
N SER A 105 20.41 -22.37 -17.39
CA SER A 105 21.10 -23.46 -18.11
C SER A 105 20.51 -23.78 -19.49
N LYS A 106 19.30 -23.31 -19.81
CA LYS A 106 18.67 -23.49 -21.14
C LYS A 106 18.91 -22.32 -22.10
N LEU A 107 19.35 -21.16 -21.61
CA LEU A 107 19.61 -19.97 -22.42
C LEU A 107 21.10 -19.74 -22.74
N SER A 108 22.01 -20.49 -22.09
CA SER A 108 23.46 -20.46 -22.38
C SER A 108 23.91 -21.47 -23.46
N GLY A 109 22.96 -22.13 -24.13
CA GLY A 109 23.22 -23.23 -25.09
C GLY A 109 22.70 -23.02 -26.50
N ILE A 110 22.37 -21.78 -26.89
CA ILE A 110 22.12 -21.32 -28.27
C ILE A 110 23.04 -20.14 -28.52
#